data_AF-A0A1A8E669-F1
#
_entry.id   AF-A0A1A8E669-F1
#
_cell.length_a   1.000
_cell.length_b   1.000
_cell.length_c   1.000
_cell.angle_alpha   90.00
_cell.angle_beta   90.00
_cell.angle_gamma   90.00
#
_symmetry.space_group_name_H-M   'P 1'
#
loop_
_entity.id
_entity.type
_entity.pdbx_description
1 polymer ?
#
loop_
_entity_poly.entity_id
_entity_poly.type
_entity_poly.pdbx_seq_one_letter_code
_entity_poly.pdbx_strand_id
1 'polypeptide(L)'
;MQSSKRSESDWQGLVSEFLVCKRKLESKKEALFILSKELDTCQQERDQYRLMANQLRERHQELKKKYGELIDGDSSLPPEKRNQVNLGQLLRDSRERVKQLTGEVKDLTQRLAETQGDNKLLRMTISRQRLGDEEVGVRHFPAHEREDLVSQLERAGRQMEEMEHTIKSLTDELQDVKAERGVFREKADRLNVELNHILGNHESRIIDVDALCMENRYLHDRLTQLQEEVSLLKSNIMKYKTALERRKLSSTYGKSQKSSLTGVLSAKQVQEMLLE
;
A
#
# COMPACT_ATOMS: atom_id res chain seq x y z
N MET A 1 38.89 -53.74 -37.57
CA MET A 1 38.75 -52.36 -37.04
C MET A 1 38.08 -51.51 -38.11
N GLN A 2 36.75 -51.46 -38.14
CA GLN A 2 36.02 -50.55 -39.04
C GLN A 2 35.93 -49.19 -38.33
N SER A 3 36.74 -48.22 -38.75
CA SER A 3 36.59 -46.85 -38.26
C SER A 3 35.29 -46.32 -38.84
N SER A 4 34.26 -46.19 -38.00
CA SER A 4 32.98 -45.60 -38.39
C SER A 4 33.26 -44.17 -38.88
N LYS A 5 33.24 -43.96 -40.20
CA LYS A 5 33.44 -42.66 -40.82
C LYS A 5 32.21 -41.83 -40.48
N ARG A 6 32.32 -40.94 -39.48
CA ARG A 6 31.28 -39.96 -39.13
C ARG A 6 30.85 -39.25 -40.40
N SER A 7 29.54 -39.19 -40.63
CA SER A 7 28.99 -38.52 -41.79
C SER A 7 29.18 -37.00 -41.66
N GLU A 8 29.23 -36.28 -42.78
CA GLU A 8 29.30 -34.81 -42.77
C GLU A 8 28.12 -34.18 -42.01
N SER A 9 26.96 -34.85 -42.03
CA SER A 9 25.77 -34.47 -41.27
C SER A 9 25.99 -34.54 -39.75
N ASP A 10 26.71 -35.55 -39.25
CA ASP A 10 27.03 -35.67 -37.82
C ASP A 10 27.97 -34.54 -37.36
N TRP A 11 28.91 -34.14 -38.21
CA TRP A 11 29.80 -33.01 -37.96
C TRP A 11 29.05 -31.69 -37.94
N GLN A 12 28.14 -31.47 -38.89
CA GLN A 12 27.28 -30.28 -38.91
C GLN A 12 26.37 -30.23 -37.68
N GLY A 13 25.81 -31.37 -37.26
CA GLY A 13 25.03 -31.50 -36.03
C GLY A 13 25.83 -31.08 -34.79
N LEU A 14 27.03 -31.63 -34.61
CA LEU A 14 27.90 -31.30 -33.48
C LEU A 14 28.33 -29.83 -33.45
N VAL A 15 28.61 -29.23 -34.62
CA VAL A 15 28.90 -27.79 -34.74
C VAL A 15 27.69 -26.96 -34.34
N SER A 16 26.48 -27.35 -34.76
CA SER A 16 25.24 -26.65 -34.39
C SER A 16 24.98 -26.70 -32.88
N GLU A 17 25.17 -27.86 -32.25
CA GLU A 17 25.05 -28.04 -30.80
C GLU A 17 26.09 -27.21 -30.05
N PHE A 18 27.35 -27.21 -30.51
CA PHE A 18 28.41 -26.37 -29.95
C PHE A 18 28.05 -24.88 -30.01
N LEU A 19 27.51 -24.39 -31.13
CA LEU A 19 27.08 -22.99 -31.27
C LEU A 19 25.89 -22.64 -30.38
N VAL A 20 24.95 -23.56 -30.17
CA VAL A 20 23.85 -23.39 -29.22
C VAL A 20 24.39 -23.34 -27.79
N CYS A 21 25.28 -24.26 -27.42
CA CYS A 21 25.93 -24.28 -26.10
C CYS A 21 26.75 -23.01 -25.85
N LYS A 22 27.49 -22.53 -26.85
CA LYS A 22 28.24 -21.26 -26.77
C LYS A 22 27.30 -20.08 -26.53
N ARG A 23 26.20 -19.96 -27.28
CA ARG A 23 25.19 -18.89 -27.06
C ARG A 23 24.56 -18.97 -25.68
N LYS A 24 24.21 -20.18 -25.21
CA LYS A 24 23.66 -20.39 -23.86
C LYS A 24 24.67 -20.01 -22.78
N LEU A 25 25.95 -20.30 -22.98
CA LEU A 25 27.01 -19.93 -22.05
C LEU A 25 27.17 -18.41 -21.98
N GLU A 26 27.20 -17.72 -23.13
CA GLU A 26 27.29 -16.25 -23.15
C GLU A 26 26.07 -15.59 -22.50
N SER A 27 24.85 -16.05 -22.80
CA SER A 27 23.63 -15.55 -22.14
C SER A 27 23.65 -15.76 -20.61
N LYS A 28 24.19 -16.89 -20.14
CA LYS A 28 24.36 -17.13 -18.70
C LYS A 28 25.42 -16.23 -18.07
N LYS A 29 26.51 -15.93 -18.77
CA LYS A 29 27.53 -14.97 -18.30
C LYS A 29 26.93 -13.56 -18.18
N GLU A 30 26.15 -13.13 -19.17
CA GLU A 30 25.44 -11.85 -19.14
C GLU A 30 24.45 -11.78 -17.98
N ALA A 31 23.65 -12.84 -17.77
CA ALA A 31 22.72 -12.91 -16.65
C ALA A 31 23.45 -12.84 -15.28
N LEU A 32 24.58 -13.54 -15.13
CA LEU A 32 25.41 -13.46 -13.93
C LEU A 32 26.00 -12.06 -13.73
N PHE A 33 26.39 -11.38 -14.80
CA PHE A 33 26.90 -10.02 -14.73
C PHE A 33 25.82 -9.04 -14.26
N ILE A 34 24.58 -9.17 -14.78
CA ILE A 34 23.44 -8.36 -14.32
C ILE A 34 23.16 -8.61 -12.84
N LEU A 35 23.06 -9.87 -12.42
CA LEU A 35 22.83 -10.23 -11.02
C LEU A 35 23.94 -9.74 -10.08
N SER A 36 25.19 -9.77 -10.53
CA SER A 36 26.31 -9.22 -9.75
C SER A 36 26.15 -7.72 -9.55
N LYS A 37 25.77 -6.98 -10.60
CA LYS A 37 25.53 -5.54 -10.52
C LYS A 37 24.34 -5.21 -9.62
N GLU A 38 23.25 -5.97 -9.72
CA GLU A 38 22.08 -5.83 -8.84
C GLU A 38 22.44 -6.10 -7.38
N LEU A 39 23.24 -7.13 -7.11
CA LEU A 39 23.73 -7.43 -5.78
C LEU A 39 24.56 -6.28 -5.21
N ASP A 40 25.46 -5.69 -6.00
CA ASP A 40 26.26 -4.53 -5.58
C ASP A 40 25.36 -3.33 -5.24
N THR A 41 24.33 -3.06 -6.04
CA THR A 41 23.37 -1.99 -5.74
C THR A 41 22.59 -2.24 -4.45
N CYS A 42 22.11 -3.47 -4.23
CA CYS A 42 21.40 -3.81 -2.99
C CYS A 42 22.33 -3.72 -1.76
N GLN A 43 23.61 -4.04 -1.90
CA GLN A 43 24.58 -3.87 -0.81
C GLN A 43 24.80 -2.39 -0.48
N GLN A 44 24.91 -1.53 -1.49
CA GLN A 44 25.03 -0.08 -1.29
C GLN A 44 23.79 0.50 -0.59
N GLU A 45 22.59 0.13 -1.03
CA GLU A 45 21.33 0.55 -0.40
C GLU A 45 21.26 0.11 1.07
N ARG A 46 21.58 -1.16 1.36
CA ARG A 46 21.66 -1.68 2.73
C ARG A 46 22.61 -0.84 3.60
N ASP A 47 23.79 -0.52 3.08
CA ASP A 47 24.80 0.21 3.82
C ASP A 47 24.38 1.67 4.07
N GLN A 48 23.70 2.29 3.11
CA GLN A 48 23.07 3.60 3.28
C GLN A 48 22.00 3.58 4.37
N TYR A 49 21.07 2.62 4.33
CA TYR A 49 20.03 2.50 5.36
C TYR A 49 20.62 2.24 6.74
N ARG A 50 21.67 1.42 6.83
CA ARG A 50 22.39 1.17 8.08
C ARG A 50 23.02 2.45 8.63
N LEU A 51 23.62 3.28 7.77
CA LEU A 51 24.19 4.57 8.16
C LEU A 51 23.10 5.52 8.67
N MET A 52 21.99 5.65 7.94
CA MET A 52 20.86 6.51 8.35
C MET A 52 20.28 6.06 9.70
N ALA A 53 20.11 4.76 9.91
CA ALA A 53 19.63 4.22 11.18
C ALA A 53 20.59 4.52 12.34
N ASN A 54 21.90 4.42 12.11
CA ASN A 54 22.91 4.77 13.12
C ASN A 54 22.89 6.27 13.45
N GLN A 55 22.83 7.14 12.44
CA GLN A 55 22.73 8.59 12.64
C GLN A 55 21.47 8.98 13.42
N LEU A 56 20.34 8.34 13.11
CA LEU A 56 19.09 8.57 13.83
C LEU A 56 19.19 8.11 15.29
N ARG A 57 19.82 6.95 15.53
CA ARG A 57 20.07 6.41 16.88
C ARG A 57 20.97 7.35 17.69
N GLU A 58 22.05 7.86 17.10
CA GLU A 58 22.96 8.82 17.76
C GLU A 58 22.23 10.12 18.13
N ARG A 59 21.50 10.73 17.19
CA ARG A 59 20.69 11.93 17.47
C ARG A 59 19.68 11.68 18.59
N HIS A 60 19.03 10.52 18.61
CA HIS A 60 18.09 10.17 19.66
C HIS A 60 18.80 10.01 21.02
N GLN A 61 19.98 9.40 21.06
CA GLN A 61 20.77 9.26 22.29
C GLN A 61 21.27 10.61 22.81
N GLU A 62 21.76 11.49 21.94
CA GLU A 62 22.16 12.85 22.28
C GLU A 62 20.98 13.65 22.85
N LEU A 63 19.82 13.55 22.20
CA LEU A 63 18.62 14.24 22.64
C LEU A 63 18.14 13.69 23.98
N LYS A 64 18.14 12.36 24.16
CA LYS A 64 17.82 11.70 25.43
C LYS A 64 18.79 12.13 26.54
N LYS A 65 20.09 12.27 26.24
CA LYS A 65 21.09 12.76 27.19
C LYS A 65 20.81 14.21 27.60
N LYS A 66 20.53 15.10 26.62
CA LYS A 66 20.16 16.50 26.90
C LYS A 66 18.89 16.61 27.76
N TYR A 67 17.84 15.85 27.43
CA TYR A 67 16.62 15.84 28.25
C TYR A 67 16.85 15.21 29.62
N GLY A 68 17.67 14.16 29.71
CA GLY A 68 18.09 13.57 30.98
C GLY A 68 18.80 14.58 31.87
N GLU A 69 19.78 15.32 31.34
CA GLU A 69 20.49 16.38 32.07
C GLU A 69 19.55 17.51 32.54
N LEU A 70 18.54 17.87 31.74
CA LEU A 70 17.50 18.83 32.15
C LEU A 70 16.59 18.29 33.27
N ILE A 71 16.28 16.99 33.25
CA ILE A 71 15.40 16.33 34.24
C ILE A 71 16.17 15.93 35.50
N ASP A 72 17.50 15.70 35.42
CA ASP A 72 18.36 15.13 36.48
C ASP A 72 19.42 16.06 37.11
N GLY A 73 19.76 17.22 36.53
CA GLY A 73 20.24 18.44 37.23
C GLY A 73 21.19 18.28 38.43
N ASP A 74 21.38 19.32 39.24
CA ASP A 74 22.22 19.17 40.46
C ASP A 74 21.45 18.38 41.53
N SER A 75 21.95 17.18 41.86
CA SER A 75 21.33 16.26 42.84
C SER A 75 21.37 16.79 44.28
N SER A 76 22.03 17.93 44.50
CA SER A 76 22.10 18.60 45.81
C SER A 76 20.85 19.42 46.18
N LEU A 77 19.94 19.67 45.22
CA LEU A 77 18.78 20.57 45.40
C LEU A 77 17.43 19.83 45.34
N PRO A 78 16.43 20.22 46.17
CA PRO A 78 15.08 19.68 46.10
C PRO A 78 14.43 19.85 44.71
N PRO A 79 13.59 18.90 44.26
CA PRO A 79 13.05 18.86 42.90
C PRO A 79 12.29 20.14 42.49
N GLU A 80 11.58 20.77 43.43
CA GLU A 80 10.85 22.03 43.19
C GLU A 80 11.79 23.21 42.89
N LYS A 81 12.89 23.34 43.65
CA LYS A 81 13.88 24.42 43.44
C LYS A 81 14.69 24.17 42.18
N ARG A 82 14.94 22.91 41.84
CA ARG A 82 15.68 22.53 40.64
C ARG A 82 14.92 22.82 39.35
N ASN A 83 13.63 22.54 39.33
CA ASN A 83 12.76 22.88 38.19
C ASN A 83 12.65 24.39 37.98
N GLN A 84 12.61 25.19 39.06
CA GLN A 84 12.61 26.65 38.98
C GLN A 84 13.94 27.22 38.44
N VAL A 85 15.09 26.69 38.89
CA VAL A 85 16.41 27.10 38.39
C VAL A 85 16.59 26.69 36.92
N ASN A 86 16.19 25.48 36.53
CA ASN A 86 16.27 24.99 35.16
C ASN A 86 15.37 25.78 34.21
N LEU A 87 14.13 26.11 34.63
CA LEU A 87 13.24 26.98 33.86
C LEU A 87 13.81 28.39 33.73
N GLY A 88 14.39 28.94 34.80
CA GLY A 88 15.05 30.23 34.79
C GLY A 88 16.23 30.29 33.81
N GLN A 89 17.06 29.24 33.78
CA GLN A 89 18.16 29.12 32.82
C GLN A 89 17.65 28.99 31.39
N LEU A 90 16.66 28.14 31.13
CA LEU A 90 16.08 27.95 29.80
C LEU A 90 15.48 29.25 29.25
N LEU A 91 14.82 30.03 30.10
CA LEU A 91 14.27 31.34 29.73
C LEU A 91 15.38 32.36 29.43
N ARG A 92 16.50 32.34 30.16
CA ARG A 92 17.68 33.18 29.87
C ARG A 92 18.31 32.80 28.52
N ASP A 93 18.58 31.52 28.31
CA ASP A 93 19.18 31.02 27.06
C ASP A 93 18.27 31.28 25.86
N SER A 94 16.95 31.13 26.03
CA SER A 94 15.96 31.47 25.00
C SER A 94 15.99 32.96 24.66
N ARG A 95 16.01 33.83 25.68
CA ARG A 95 16.12 35.29 25.47
C ARG A 95 17.44 35.68 24.80
N GLU A 96 18.54 35.03 25.15
CA GLU A 96 19.85 35.29 24.54
C GLU A 96 19.89 34.84 23.08
N ARG A 97 19.37 33.65 22.76
CA ARG A 97 19.19 33.18 21.38
C ARG A 97 18.33 34.13 20.55
N VAL A 98 17.23 34.63 21.11
CA VAL A 98 16.39 35.63 20.42
C VAL A 98 17.18 36.91 20.14
N LYS A 99 18.01 37.38 21.09
CA LYS A 99 18.87 38.56 20.85
C LYS A 99 19.90 38.31 19.75
N GLN A 100 20.56 37.14 19.75
CA GLN A 100 21.54 36.76 18.72
C GLN A 100 20.88 36.70 17.33
N LEU A 101 19.76 35.98 17.21
CA LEU A 101 19.00 35.89 15.96
C LEU A 101 18.51 37.26 15.48
N THR A 102 18.09 38.14 16.39
CA THR A 102 17.70 39.51 16.04
C THR A 102 18.89 40.31 15.50
N GLY A 103 20.09 40.08 16.03
CA GLY A 103 21.33 40.65 15.50
C GLY A 103 21.64 40.14 14.10
N GLU A 104 21.62 38.82 13.92
CA GLU A 104 21.86 38.19 12.60
C GLU A 104 20.87 38.67 11.53
N VAL A 105 19.59 38.80 11.87
CA VAL A 105 18.57 39.33 10.95
C VAL A 105 18.91 40.77 10.55
N LYS A 106 19.35 41.61 11.48
CA LYS A 106 19.76 43.00 11.16
C LYS A 106 20.98 43.02 10.25
N ASP A 107 22.00 42.23 10.56
CA ASP A 107 23.23 42.14 9.76
C ASP A 107 22.95 41.62 8.35
N LEU A 108 22.10 40.59 8.22
CA LEU A 108 21.69 40.05 6.93
C LEU A 108 20.86 41.08 6.14
N THR A 109 19.97 41.82 6.80
CA THR A 109 19.19 42.88 6.16
C THR A 109 20.08 44.00 5.65
N GLN A 110 21.09 44.39 6.43
CA GLN A 110 22.08 45.38 6.01
C GLN A 110 22.90 44.89 4.80
N ARG A 111 23.44 43.66 4.85
CA ARG A 111 24.18 43.07 3.72
C ARG A 111 23.32 42.96 2.46
N LEU A 112 22.03 42.63 2.62
CA LEU A 112 21.10 42.61 1.49
C LEU A 112 20.93 44.00 0.89
N ALA A 113 20.78 45.04 1.71
CA ALA A 113 20.67 46.42 1.24
C ALA A 113 21.95 46.89 0.51
N GLU A 114 23.12 46.58 1.06
CA GLU A 114 24.43 46.89 0.46
C GLU A 114 24.58 46.21 -0.90
N THR A 115 24.36 44.88 -0.98
CA THR A 115 24.46 44.13 -2.24
C THR A 115 23.43 44.57 -3.30
N GLN A 116 22.22 44.97 -2.89
CA GLN A 116 21.24 45.56 -3.79
C GLN A 116 21.70 46.93 -4.32
N GLY A 117 22.31 47.75 -3.47
CA GLY A 117 22.94 49.02 -3.85
C GLY A 117 24.08 48.81 -4.86
N ASP A 118 24.97 47.87 -4.59
CA ASP A 118 26.06 47.49 -5.49
C ASP A 118 25.54 46.98 -6.83
N ASN A 119 24.50 46.13 -6.82
CA ASN A 119 23.90 45.63 -8.04
C ASN A 119 23.29 46.76 -8.89
N LYS A 120 22.65 47.75 -8.24
CA LYS A 120 22.14 48.95 -8.93
C LYS A 120 23.26 49.77 -9.56
N LEU A 121 24.36 49.98 -8.83
CA LEU A 121 25.53 50.69 -9.34
C LEU A 121 26.18 49.93 -10.50
N LEU A 122 26.38 48.61 -10.38
CA LEU A 122 26.92 47.78 -11.45
C LEU A 122 26.05 47.82 -12.70
N ARG A 123 24.72 47.73 -12.55
CA ARG A 123 23.78 47.88 -13.68
C ARG A 123 23.90 49.26 -14.33
N MET A 124 24.05 50.31 -13.53
CA MET A 124 24.23 51.68 -14.03
C MET A 124 25.57 51.85 -14.77
N THR A 125 26.66 51.30 -14.22
CA THR A 125 28.00 51.31 -14.83
C THR A 125 28.05 50.51 -16.12
N ILE A 126 27.47 49.29 -16.13
CA ILE A 126 27.37 48.47 -17.34
C ILE A 126 26.53 49.20 -18.40
N SER A 127 25.44 49.85 -18.00
CA SER A 127 24.64 50.66 -18.92
C SER A 127 25.45 51.83 -19.48
N ARG A 128 26.17 52.59 -18.64
CA ARG A 128 27.00 53.72 -19.07
C ARG A 128 28.15 53.28 -19.98
N GLN A 129 28.84 52.19 -19.67
CA GLN A 129 29.91 51.63 -20.52
C GLN A 129 29.41 51.11 -21.86
N ARG A 130 28.18 50.59 -21.92
CA ARG A 130 27.56 50.12 -23.17
C ARG A 130 26.97 51.24 -24.02
N LEU A 131 26.57 52.35 -23.41
CA LEU A 131 25.78 53.39 -24.07
C LEU A 131 26.58 54.67 -24.37
N GLY A 132 27.76 54.86 -23.77
CA GLY A 132 28.42 56.17 -23.77
C GLY A 132 27.65 57.19 -22.92
N ASP A 133 28.27 58.33 -22.62
CA ASP A 133 27.77 59.28 -21.62
C ASP A 133 26.71 60.26 -22.17
N GLU A 134 25.81 59.81 -23.06
CA GLU A 134 24.69 60.62 -23.52
C GLU A 134 23.36 60.11 -23.00
N GLU A 135 22.66 61.03 -22.34
CA GLU A 135 21.24 60.94 -22.03
C GLU A 135 20.44 60.61 -23.30
N VAL A 136 19.37 59.82 -23.15
CA VAL A 136 18.38 59.44 -24.18
C VAL A 136 18.70 58.16 -24.99
N GLY A 137 18.38 57.03 -24.37
CA GLY A 137 17.13 56.34 -24.76
C GLY A 137 17.07 55.54 -26.06
N VAL A 138 18.15 55.31 -26.81
CA VAL A 138 18.11 54.39 -27.97
C VAL A 138 18.97 53.16 -27.70
N ARG A 139 18.31 52.09 -27.20
CA ARG A 139 18.93 50.77 -27.00
C ARG A 139 19.23 50.13 -28.36
N HIS A 140 20.49 50.11 -28.78
CA HIS A 140 20.91 49.26 -29.90
C HIS A 140 21.26 47.87 -29.38
N PHE A 141 20.24 47.03 -29.18
CA PHE A 141 20.47 45.58 -29.17
C PHE A 141 20.70 45.14 -30.62
N PRO A 142 21.61 44.18 -30.87
CA PRO A 142 21.61 43.46 -32.14
C PRO A 142 20.23 42.86 -32.40
N ALA A 143 19.71 43.01 -33.63
CA ALA A 143 18.32 42.61 -33.95
C ALA A 143 18.03 41.13 -33.61
N HIS A 144 19.02 40.25 -33.78
CA HIS A 144 18.89 38.82 -33.49
C HIS A 144 18.69 38.52 -32.00
N GLU A 145 19.39 39.20 -31.08
CA GLU A 145 19.20 38.98 -29.63
C GLU A 145 17.81 39.41 -29.17
N ARG A 146 17.26 40.45 -29.80
CA ARG A 146 15.90 40.92 -29.55
C ARG A 146 14.87 39.92 -30.08
N GLU A 147 15.06 39.40 -31.29
CA GLU A 147 14.18 38.41 -31.91
C GLU A 147 14.17 37.09 -31.13
N ASP A 148 15.32 36.63 -30.64
CA ASP A 148 15.42 35.43 -29.79
C ASP A 148 14.67 35.62 -28.47
N LEU A 149 14.82 36.77 -27.82
CA LEU A 149 14.14 37.07 -26.57
C LEU A 149 12.62 37.17 -26.77
N VAL A 150 12.16 37.80 -27.84
CA VAL A 150 10.74 37.84 -28.21
C VAL A 150 10.20 36.43 -28.45
N SER A 151 10.93 35.60 -29.19
CA SER A 151 10.55 34.21 -29.46
C SER A 151 10.46 33.36 -28.18
N GLN A 152 11.34 33.60 -27.21
CA GLN A 152 11.29 32.94 -25.90
C GLN A 152 10.07 33.40 -25.08
N LEU A 153 9.77 34.70 -25.08
CA LEU A 153 8.61 35.26 -24.38
C LEU A 153 7.29 34.77 -24.99
N GLU A 154 7.18 34.70 -26.31
CA GLU A 154 5.99 34.16 -26.99
C GLU A 154 5.79 32.67 -26.72
N ARG A 155 6.89 31.89 -26.64
CA ARG A 155 6.83 30.48 -26.26
C ARG A 155 6.39 30.30 -24.81
N ALA A 156 6.95 31.10 -23.90
CA ALA A 156 6.56 31.08 -22.49
C ALA A 156 5.10 31.54 -22.31
N GLY A 157 4.65 32.53 -23.06
CA GLY A 157 3.26 33.00 -23.07
C GLY A 157 2.28 31.90 -23.48
N ARG A 158 2.56 31.19 -24.58
CA ARG A 158 1.74 30.05 -25.01
C ARG A 158 1.70 28.93 -23.98
N GLN A 159 2.83 28.59 -23.37
CA GLN A 159 2.88 27.59 -22.31
C GLN A 159 2.05 28.01 -21.09
N MET A 160 2.07 29.30 -20.74
CA MET A 160 1.27 29.83 -19.64
C MET A 160 -0.23 29.73 -19.95
N GLU A 161 -0.66 30.10 -21.15
CA GLU A 161 -2.05 29.97 -21.61
C GLU A 161 -2.52 28.51 -21.60
N GLU A 162 -1.70 27.58 -22.10
CA GLU A 162 -1.99 26.14 -22.08
C GLU A 162 -2.15 25.61 -20.64
N MET A 163 -1.26 26.02 -19.73
CA MET A 163 -1.37 25.64 -18.31
C MET A 163 -2.60 26.25 -17.65
N GLU A 164 -2.94 27.51 -17.95
CA GLU A 164 -4.16 28.14 -17.46
C GLU A 164 -5.42 27.39 -17.91
N HIS A 165 -5.48 26.98 -19.18
CA HIS A 165 -6.57 26.16 -19.69
C HIS A 165 -6.64 24.79 -19.01
N THR A 166 -5.49 24.15 -18.80
CA THR A 166 -5.40 22.85 -18.12
C THR A 166 -5.87 22.95 -16.67
N ILE A 167 -5.44 23.99 -15.95
CA ILE A 167 -5.88 24.25 -14.57
C ILE A 167 -7.39 24.45 -14.51
N LYS A 168 -7.98 25.21 -15.45
CA LYS A 168 -9.43 25.39 -15.51
C LYS A 168 -10.15 24.05 -15.72
N SER A 169 -9.74 23.25 -16.70
CA SER A 169 -10.32 21.92 -16.97
C SER A 169 -10.26 21.01 -15.74
N LEU A 170 -9.10 20.90 -15.10
CA LEU A 170 -8.93 20.07 -13.90
C LEU A 170 -9.73 20.61 -12.70
N THR A 171 -9.95 21.92 -12.63
CA THR A 171 -10.77 22.53 -11.57
C THR A 171 -12.25 22.15 -11.75
N ASP A 172 -12.74 22.19 -12.99
CA ASP A 172 -14.10 21.81 -13.33
C ASP A 172 -14.32 20.30 -13.04
N GLU A 173 -13.42 19.43 -13.51
CA GLU A 173 -13.45 17.99 -13.22
C GLU A 173 -13.43 17.70 -11.71
N LEU A 174 -12.60 18.42 -10.94
CA LEU A 174 -12.56 18.29 -9.49
C LEU A 174 -13.91 18.68 -8.84
N GLN A 175 -14.59 19.69 -9.38
CA GLN A 175 -15.88 20.13 -8.89
C GLN A 175 -16.96 19.08 -9.16
N ASP A 176 -16.96 18.46 -10.33
CA ASP A 176 -17.84 17.35 -10.69
C ASP A 176 -17.63 16.15 -9.75
N VAL A 177 -16.38 15.71 -9.55
CA VAL A 177 -16.05 14.61 -8.63
C VAL A 177 -16.45 14.94 -7.19
N LYS A 178 -16.30 16.19 -6.75
CA LYS A 178 -16.77 16.61 -5.42
C LYS A 178 -18.29 16.52 -5.30
N ALA A 179 -19.04 16.90 -6.35
CA ALA A 179 -20.48 16.79 -6.39
C ALA A 179 -20.93 15.33 -6.35
N GLU A 180 -20.35 14.47 -7.18
CA GLU A 180 -20.61 13.02 -7.17
C GLU A 180 -20.34 12.40 -5.79
N ARG A 181 -19.19 12.73 -5.18
CA ARG A 181 -18.87 12.29 -3.82
C ARG A 181 -19.90 12.77 -2.80
N GLY A 182 -20.45 13.97 -2.97
CA GLY A 182 -21.56 14.49 -2.16
C GLY A 182 -22.79 13.60 -2.26
N VAL A 183 -23.22 13.27 -3.48
CA VAL A 183 -24.35 12.37 -3.73
C VAL A 183 -24.14 10.99 -3.12
N PHE A 184 -22.94 10.42 -3.26
CA PHE A 184 -22.62 9.11 -2.65
C PHE A 184 -22.61 9.16 -1.12
N ARG A 185 -22.13 10.25 -0.53
CA ARG A 185 -22.17 10.46 0.92
C ARG A 185 -23.60 10.54 1.43
N GLU A 186 -24.45 11.34 0.80
CA GLU A 186 -25.87 11.42 1.16
C GLU A 186 -26.58 10.07 1.01
N LYS A 187 -26.24 9.30 -0.03
CA LYS A 187 -26.77 7.94 -0.20
C LYS A 187 -26.33 7.03 0.94
N ALA A 188 -25.05 7.08 1.34
CA ALA A 188 -24.54 6.31 2.47
C ALA A 188 -25.22 6.73 3.78
N ASP A 189 -25.42 8.02 4.00
CA ASP A 189 -26.12 8.54 5.19
C ASP A 189 -27.57 8.06 5.25
N ARG A 190 -28.30 8.13 4.13
CA ARG A 190 -29.67 7.58 4.04
C ARG A 190 -29.71 6.08 4.32
N LEU A 191 -28.82 5.31 3.69
CA LEU A 191 -28.73 3.87 3.93
C LEU A 191 -28.38 3.56 5.38
N ASN A 192 -27.51 4.35 6.01
CA ASN A 192 -27.16 4.20 7.41
C ASN A 192 -28.36 4.49 8.32
N VAL A 193 -29.17 5.50 8.02
CA VAL A 193 -30.43 5.76 8.74
C VAL A 193 -31.40 4.60 8.60
N GLU A 194 -31.62 4.09 7.39
CA GLU A 194 -32.49 2.93 7.15
C GLU A 194 -31.97 1.67 7.85
N LEU A 195 -30.66 1.43 7.79
CA LEU A 195 -30.02 0.31 8.47
C LEU A 195 -30.18 0.43 9.99
N ASN A 196 -29.98 1.62 10.57
CA ASN A 196 -30.21 1.87 11.99
C ASN A 196 -31.68 1.68 12.36
N HIS A 197 -32.62 2.05 11.49
CA HIS A 197 -34.05 1.82 11.71
C HIS A 197 -34.39 0.32 11.74
N ILE A 198 -33.85 -0.45 10.78
CA ILE A 198 -34.03 -1.92 10.68
C ILE A 198 -33.36 -2.64 11.86
N LEU A 199 -32.16 -2.20 12.22
CA LEU A 199 -31.37 -2.78 13.30
C LEU A 199 -31.95 -2.45 14.67
N GLY A 200 -32.70 -1.36 14.81
CA GLY A 200 -33.60 -1.19 15.94
C GLY A 200 -33.69 0.25 16.40
N ASN A 201 -34.88 0.82 16.21
CA ASN A 201 -35.41 1.98 16.92
C ASN A 201 -35.67 1.69 18.42
N HIS A 202 -34.79 0.92 19.08
CA HIS A 202 -34.79 0.72 20.51
C HIS A 202 -33.59 1.46 21.07
N GLU A 203 -33.89 2.59 21.71
CA GLU A 203 -32.95 3.38 22.48
C GLU A 203 -31.96 2.45 23.21
N SER A 204 -30.67 2.57 22.88
CA SER A 204 -29.54 2.02 23.64
C SER A 204 -29.37 0.50 23.69
N ARG A 205 -29.61 -0.24 22.60
CA ARG A 205 -29.02 -1.60 22.48
C ARG A 205 -27.93 -1.62 21.42
N ILE A 206 -26.66 -1.64 21.88
CA ILE A 206 -25.54 -1.99 21.01
C ILE A 206 -25.80 -3.43 20.53
N ILE A 207 -25.98 -3.58 19.23
CA ILE A 207 -26.16 -4.89 18.62
C ILE A 207 -24.78 -5.49 18.43
N ASP A 208 -24.53 -6.58 19.14
CA ASP A 208 -23.35 -7.40 18.94
C ASP A 208 -23.53 -8.18 17.63
N VAL A 209 -22.92 -7.66 16.56
CA VAL A 209 -22.96 -8.27 15.23
C VAL A 209 -22.33 -9.66 15.25
N ASP A 210 -21.30 -9.88 16.06
CA ASP A 210 -20.63 -11.17 16.16
C ASP A 210 -21.54 -12.20 16.83
N ALA A 211 -22.29 -11.81 17.86
CA ALA A 211 -23.32 -12.67 18.48
C ALA A 211 -24.41 -13.07 17.49
N LEU A 212 -24.90 -12.13 16.67
CA LEU A 212 -25.88 -12.42 15.62
C LEU A 212 -25.31 -13.33 14.53
N CYS A 213 -24.07 -13.11 14.10
CA CYS A 213 -23.40 -13.98 13.13
C CYS A 213 -23.23 -15.41 13.68
N MET A 214 -22.90 -15.55 14.96
CA MET A 214 -22.81 -16.85 15.64
C MET A 214 -24.17 -17.55 15.73
N GLU A 215 -25.22 -16.82 16.13
CA GLU A 215 -26.58 -17.36 16.17
C GLU A 215 -27.06 -17.80 14.79
N ASN A 216 -26.80 -16.98 13.76
CA ASN A 216 -27.17 -17.30 12.38
C ASN A 216 -26.45 -18.57 11.88
N ARG A 217 -25.16 -18.73 12.21
CA ARG A 217 -24.40 -19.93 11.88
C ARG A 217 -24.96 -21.16 12.61
N TYR A 218 -25.24 -21.04 13.91
CA TYR A 218 -25.83 -22.11 14.70
C TYR A 218 -27.19 -22.56 14.16
N LEU A 219 -28.06 -21.61 13.81
CA LEU A 219 -29.37 -21.91 13.24
C LEU A 219 -29.27 -22.59 11.87
N HIS A 220 -28.31 -22.18 11.04
CA HIS A 220 -28.02 -22.87 9.78
C HIS A 220 -27.58 -24.31 10.01
N ASP A 221 -26.60 -24.53 10.89
CA ASP A 221 -26.12 -25.88 11.22
C ASP A 221 -27.26 -26.76 11.77
N ARG A 222 -28.13 -26.19 12.61
CA ARG A 222 -29.29 -26.88 13.15
C ARG A 222 -30.32 -27.24 12.08
N LEU A 223 -30.56 -26.33 11.13
CA LEU A 223 -31.45 -26.56 10.00
C LEU A 223 -30.91 -27.68 9.10
N THR A 224 -29.60 -27.70 8.84
CA THR A 224 -28.95 -28.75 8.06
C THR A 224 -29.10 -30.12 8.73
N GLN A 225 -28.86 -30.22 10.05
CA GLN A 225 -29.08 -31.46 10.80
C GLN A 225 -30.53 -31.96 10.67
N LEU A 226 -31.51 -31.07 10.82
CA LEU A 226 -32.92 -31.45 10.69
C LEU A 226 -33.27 -31.89 9.26
N GLN A 227 -32.67 -31.26 8.24
CA GLN A 227 -32.84 -31.69 6.85
C GLN A 227 -32.26 -33.09 6.61
N GLU A 228 -31.10 -33.40 7.20
CA GLU A 228 -30.50 -34.73 7.16
C GLU A 228 -31.39 -35.77 7.86
N GLU A 229 -31.89 -35.48 9.06
CA GLU A 229 -32.83 -36.35 9.77
C GLU A 229 -34.10 -36.63 8.96
N VAL A 230 -34.68 -35.59 8.35
CA VAL A 230 -35.84 -35.73 7.46
C VAL A 230 -35.50 -36.60 6.25
N SER A 231 -34.31 -36.45 5.67
CA SER A 231 -33.87 -37.26 4.52
C SER A 231 -33.72 -38.74 4.90
N LEU A 232 -33.15 -39.02 6.08
CA LEU A 232 -32.99 -40.37 6.63
C LEU A 232 -34.36 -41.01 6.90
N LEU A 233 -35.28 -40.28 7.51
CA LEU A 233 -36.64 -40.74 7.76
C LEU A 233 -37.39 -41.03 6.46
N LYS A 234 -37.28 -40.16 5.45
CA LYS A 234 -37.85 -40.40 4.11
C LYS A 234 -37.29 -41.67 3.48
N SER A 235 -35.97 -41.89 3.57
CA SER A 235 -35.32 -43.11 3.08
C SER A 235 -35.83 -44.35 3.81
N ASN A 236 -35.93 -44.29 5.14
CA ASN A 236 -36.45 -45.40 5.95
C ASN A 236 -37.92 -45.71 5.64
N ILE A 237 -38.78 -44.70 5.50
CA ILE A 237 -40.17 -44.88 5.07
C ILE A 237 -40.22 -45.54 3.70
N MET A 238 -39.38 -45.13 2.76
CA MET A 238 -39.32 -45.74 1.42
C MET A 238 -38.87 -47.21 1.49
N LYS A 239 -37.87 -47.54 2.32
CA LYS A 239 -37.44 -48.92 2.57
C LYS A 239 -38.59 -49.75 3.14
N TYR A 240 -39.28 -49.27 4.17
CA TYR A 240 -40.42 -49.97 4.77
C TYR A 240 -41.60 -50.14 3.81
N LYS A 241 -41.92 -49.11 3.03
CA LYS A 241 -42.95 -49.19 1.99
C LYS A 241 -42.59 -50.25 0.93
N THR A 242 -41.34 -50.28 0.49
CA THR A 242 -40.85 -51.26 -0.50
C THR A 242 -40.90 -52.69 0.07
N ALA A 243 -40.50 -52.88 1.33
CA ALA A 243 -40.60 -54.18 2.00
C ALA A 243 -42.06 -54.63 2.16
N LEU A 244 -42.97 -53.71 2.48
CA LEU A 244 -44.40 -53.98 2.60
C LEU A 244 -45.03 -54.36 1.24
N GLU A 245 -44.69 -53.65 0.16
CA GLU A 245 -45.15 -53.98 -1.20
C GLU A 245 -44.59 -55.32 -1.69
N ARG A 246 -43.32 -55.64 -1.38
CA ARG A 246 -42.75 -56.98 -1.66
C ARG A 246 -43.52 -58.10 -0.95
N ARG A 247 -43.92 -57.88 0.32
CA ARG A 247 -44.77 -58.84 1.05
C ARG A 247 -46.16 -58.95 0.42
N LYS A 248 -46.75 -57.83 -0.02
CA LYS A 248 -48.06 -57.82 -0.68
C LYS A 248 -48.02 -58.56 -2.02
N LEU A 249 -47.00 -58.34 -2.84
CA LEU A 249 -46.77 -59.05 -4.12
C LEU A 249 -46.47 -60.55 -3.91
N SER A 250 -45.76 -60.90 -2.84
CA SER A 250 -45.57 -62.29 -2.39
C SER A 250 -46.87 -62.95 -1.92
N SER A 251 -47.87 -62.18 -1.49
CA SER A 251 -49.18 -62.68 -1.07
C SER A 251 -50.13 -62.89 -2.26
N THR A 252 -50.04 -62.05 -3.31
CA THR A 252 -50.87 -62.16 -4.53
C THR A 252 -50.36 -63.18 -5.55
N TYR A 253 -49.06 -63.48 -5.61
CA TYR A 253 -48.55 -64.63 -6.37
C TYR A 253 -48.55 -65.87 -5.48
N GLY A 254 -49.65 -66.64 -5.52
CA GLY A 254 -49.82 -67.85 -4.73
C GLY A 254 -48.67 -68.84 -4.86
N LYS A 255 -47.80 -68.88 -3.84
CA LYS A 255 -47.04 -70.07 -3.46
C LYS A 255 -46.89 -70.07 -1.94
N SER A 256 -47.68 -70.91 -1.30
CA SER A 256 -47.50 -71.29 0.10
C SER A 256 -46.09 -71.83 0.31
N GLN A 257 -45.22 -71.05 0.95
CA GLN A 257 -44.11 -71.59 1.73
C GLN A 257 -44.10 -70.93 3.11
N LYS A 258 -44.70 -71.69 4.04
CA LYS A 258 -44.33 -71.87 5.45
C LYS A 258 -43.68 -70.67 6.18
N SER A 259 -44.51 -70.04 7.00
CA SER A 259 -44.26 -69.68 8.41
C SER A 259 -42.81 -69.47 8.87
N SER A 260 -42.49 -68.25 9.28
CA SER A 260 -41.64 -68.04 10.47
C SER A 260 -41.85 -66.64 11.03
N LEU A 261 -42.95 -66.45 11.76
CA LEU A 261 -43.09 -65.39 12.76
C LEU A 261 -43.01 -65.95 14.19
N THR A 262 -42.62 -67.22 14.35
CA THR A 262 -42.50 -67.92 15.64
C THR A 262 -41.38 -68.99 15.67
N GLY A 263 -40.37 -68.91 14.80
CA GLY A 263 -39.28 -69.91 14.73
C GLY A 263 -37.95 -69.35 15.20
N VAL A 264 -37.32 -70.03 16.17
CA VAL A 264 -35.96 -69.76 16.66
C VAL A 264 -34.99 -69.58 15.48
N LEU A 265 -34.37 -68.40 15.40
CA LEU A 265 -33.36 -68.07 14.39
C LEU A 265 -32.08 -68.86 14.66
N SER A 266 -31.49 -69.46 13.62
CA SER A 266 -30.20 -70.15 13.72
C SER A 266 -29.06 -69.13 13.89
N ALA A 267 -28.06 -69.47 14.70
CA ALA A 267 -26.90 -68.61 14.97
C ALA A 267 -26.18 -68.12 13.69
N LYS A 268 -26.18 -68.92 12.61
CA LYS A 268 -25.65 -68.51 11.31
C LYS A 268 -26.47 -67.42 10.63
N GLN A 269 -27.79 -67.50 10.72
CA GLN A 269 -28.69 -66.51 10.13
C GLN A 269 -28.63 -65.18 10.88
N VAL A 270 -28.39 -65.22 12.19
CA VAL A 270 -28.14 -64.01 12.99
C VAL A 270 -26.81 -63.36 12.60
N GLN A 271 -25.77 -64.15 12.35
CA GLN A 271 -24.45 -63.64 11.99
C GLN A 271 -24.42 -62.98 10.60
N GLU A 272 -25.16 -63.52 9.61
CA GLU A 272 -25.29 -62.89 8.29
C GLU A 272 -26.06 -61.56 8.33
N MET A 273 -27.11 -61.44 9.16
CA MET A 273 -27.89 -60.20 9.23
C MET A 273 -27.21 -59.06 10.01
N LEU A 274 -26.17 -59.35 10.80
CA LEU A 274 -25.39 -58.33 11.52
C LEU A 274 -24.21 -57.79 10.70
N LEU A 275 -23.96 -58.33 9.50
CA LEU A 275 -22.86 -57.95 8.61
C LEU A 275 -23.32 -57.13 7.39
N GLU A 276 -24.62 -56.84 7.25
CA GLU A 276 -25.21 -55.86 6.31
C GLU A 276 -25.55 -54.54 7.01
#